data_AF-A0A957IZT9-F1
#
_entry.id   AF-A0A957IZT9-F1
#
_cell.length_a   1.000
_cell.length_b   1.000
_cell.length_c   1.000
_cell.angle_alpha   90.00
_cell.angle_beta   90.00
_cell.angle_gamma   90.00
#
_symmetry.space_group_name_H-M   'P 1'
#
loop_
_entity.id
_entity.type
_entity.pdbx_description
1 polymer ?
#
loop_
_entity_poly.entity_id
_entity_poly.type
_entity_poly.pdbx_seq_one_letter_code
_entity_poly.pdbx_strand_id
1 'polypeptide(L)'
;LDMVGWFHTHPALGVFYSSEDVVVHAAAFTLPWHVGLVVDPASLEAGFFGWINGQLAPFSGCYELLEQQAEPLMPWKVVRTAVWYDGAAEHEAEAPGHVYAPAGQGVAVLGVAPRTALIASLLAMLLTVVLAVGWLLPLTARVSRLETVALTLANQALADGNALACPDARVRILTPLTNTAVSAGTPVRIIGSAAVPDAARYRVELRPVGAETWALLRTQRQSTSLDQLALWDTADYLPGVYELRLTAVDRNNVRLSQTDLCLINLELLP
;
A
#
# COMPACT_ATOMS: atom_id res chain seq x y z
N LEU A 1 -13.72 12.32 1.75
CA LEU A 1 -13.15 12.28 0.39
C LEU A 1 -12.04 11.27 0.53
N ASP A 2 -12.32 10.03 0.15
CA ASP A 2 -11.51 8.90 0.58
C ASP A 2 -10.53 8.56 -0.53
N MET A 3 -9.28 8.29 -0.18
CA MET A 3 -8.25 7.99 -1.16
C MET A 3 -8.42 6.55 -1.65
N VAL A 4 -8.71 6.38 -2.94
CA VAL A 4 -8.98 5.06 -3.54
C VAL A 4 -7.74 4.40 -4.15
N GLY A 5 -6.59 5.07 -4.16
CA GLY A 5 -5.39 4.53 -4.80
C GLY A 5 -4.27 5.54 -4.98
N TRP A 6 -3.24 5.11 -5.70
CA TRP A 6 -2.07 5.91 -6.04
C TRP A 6 -1.59 5.60 -7.46
N PHE A 7 -0.74 6.47 -8.00
CA PHE A 7 -0.15 6.27 -9.32
C PHE A 7 1.30 6.76 -9.38
N HIS A 8 2.08 6.19 -10.29
CA HIS A 8 3.41 6.68 -10.65
C HIS A 8 3.73 6.39 -12.11
N THR A 9 4.83 6.97 -12.61
CA THR A 9 5.27 6.83 -13.99
C THR A 9 6.60 6.10 -14.10
N HIS A 10 6.78 5.34 -15.18
CA HIS A 10 8.07 4.74 -15.56
C HIS A 10 8.71 5.49 -16.73
N PRO A 11 10.03 5.66 -16.75
CA PRO A 11 10.74 6.32 -17.85
C PRO A 11 11.11 5.31 -18.95
N ALA A 12 10.13 4.83 -19.73
CA ALA A 12 10.34 3.87 -20.83
C ALA A 12 10.83 2.46 -20.40
N LEU A 13 10.40 1.98 -19.22
CA LEU A 13 10.72 0.64 -18.71
C LEU A 13 9.61 -0.39 -18.98
N GLY A 14 8.49 0.05 -19.56
CA GLY A 14 7.25 -0.69 -19.58
C GLY A 14 6.51 -0.64 -18.25
N VAL A 15 5.33 -1.23 -18.25
CA VAL A 15 4.43 -1.23 -17.09
C VAL A 15 4.64 -2.51 -16.28
N PHE A 16 5.00 -2.40 -15.03
CA PHE A 16 5.07 -3.52 -14.09
C PHE A 16 4.94 -3.00 -12.67
N TYR A 17 4.65 -3.89 -11.72
CA TYR A 17 4.68 -3.57 -10.30
C TYR A 17 5.99 -4.09 -9.71
N SER A 18 6.88 -3.19 -9.32
CA SER A 18 8.15 -3.53 -8.67
C SER A 18 7.92 -4.06 -7.24
N SER A 19 8.96 -4.65 -6.64
CA SER A 19 8.88 -5.08 -5.24
C SER A 19 8.73 -3.88 -4.30
N GLU A 20 9.31 -2.72 -4.63
CA GLU A 20 9.05 -1.46 -3.93
C GLU A 20 7.58 -1.04 -4.02
N ASP A 21 6.96 -1.15 -5.21
CA ASP A 21 5.54 -0.84 -5.39
C ASP A 21 4.66 -1.76 -4.54
N VAL A 22 5.01 -3.04 -4.45
CA VAL A 22 4.33 -4.01 -3.58
C VAL A 22 4.41 -3.58 -2.11
N VAL A 23 5.59 -3.16 -1.64
CA VAL A 23 5.78 -2.71 -0.25
C VAL A 23 4.93 -1.47 0.05
N VAL A 24 4.96 -0.47 -0.83
CA VAL A 24 4.19 0.78 -0.66
C VAL A 24 2.69 0.48 -0.67
N HIS A 25 2.22 -0.33 -1.63
CA HIS A 25 0.81 -0.68 -1.74
C HIS A 25 0.32 -1.50 -0.55
N ALA A 26 1.12 -2.49 -0.10
CA ALA A 26 0.78 -3.31 1.05
C ALA A 26 0.80 -2.53 2.38
N ALA A 27 1.57 -1.45 2.48
CA ALA A 27 1.62 -0.62 3.68
C ALA A 27 0.48 0.40 3.78
N ALA A 28 0.19 1.11 2.68
CA ALA A 28 -0.74 2.24 2.69
C ALA A 28 -2.11 1.92 2.08
N PHE A 29 -2.19 0.93 1.19
CA PHE A 29 -3.34 0.68 0.33
C PHE A 29 -3.88 -0.74 0.51
N THR A 30 -4.41 -1.04 1.70
CA THR A 30 -4.75 -2.42 2.12
C THR A 30 -6.17 -2.91 1.83
N LEU A 31 -7.04 -2.08 1.23
CA LEU A 31 -8.46 -2.40 0.99
C LEU A 31 -8.65 -2.96 -0.44
N PRO A 32 -9.66 -3.80 -0.73
CA PRO A 32 -9.82 -4.47 -2.03
C PRO A 32 -9.98 -3.52 -3.20
N TRP A 33 -10.61 -2.38 -2.91
CA TRP A 33 -10.86 -1.32 -3.87
C TRP A 33 -9.69 -0.35 -3.99
N HIS A 34 -8.63 -0.53 -3.20
CA HIS A 34 -7.43 0.26 -3.38
C HIS A 34 -6.67 -0.21 -4.62
N VAL A 35 -6.32 0.76 -5.46
CA VAL A 35 -5.70 0.52 -6.76
C VAL A 35 -4.36 1.25 -6.89
N GLY A 36 -3.41 0.63 -7.56
CA GLY A 36 -2.18 1.23 -8.03
C GLY A 36 -2.24 1.36 -9.54
N LEU A 37 -1.88 2.53 -10.08
CA LEU A 37 -1.79 2.77 -11.52
C LEU A 37 -0.34 3.07 -11.90
N VAL A 38 0.20 2.28 -12.83
CA VAL A 38 1.52 2.53 -13.41
C VAL A 38 1.34 2.96 -14.86
N VAL A 39 1.96 4.07 -15.23
CA VAL A 39 1.88 4.62 -16.58
C VAL A 39 3.29 4.76 -17.17
N ASP A 40 3.49 4.24 -18.36
CA ASP A 40 4.66 4.53 -19.18
C ASP A 40 4.27 5.47 -20.33
N PRO A 41 4.56 6.79 -20.23
CA PRO A 41 4.17 7.75 -21.24
C PRO A 41 4.98 7.61 -22.54
N ALA A 42 6.13 6.94 -22.52
CA ALA A 42 6.95 6.76 -23.71
C ALA A 42 6.38 5.66 -24.62
N SER A 43 5.85 4.58 -24.02
CA SER A 43 5.19 3.49 -24.75
C SER A 43 3.67 3.65 -24.87
N LEU A 44 3.08 4.65 -24.21
CA LEU A 44 1.63 4.86 -24.08
C LEU A 44 0.93 3.63 -23.48
N GLU A 45 1.58 2.99 -22.51
CA GLU A 45 1.07 1.82 -21.82
C GLU A 45 0.67 2.16 -20.39
N ALA A 46 -0.39 1.52 -19.90
CA ALA A 46 -0.83 1.67 -18.52
C ALA A 46 -1.24 0.32 -17.93
N GLY A 47 -1.12 0.17 -16.61
CA GLY A 47 -1.52 -1.04 -15.90
C GLY A 47 -2.09 -0.72 -14.54
N PHE A 48 -3.17 -1.45 -14.21
CA PHE A 48 -3.81 -1.36 -12.91
C PHE A 48 -3.48 -2.59 -12.06
N PHE A 49 -3.17 -2.33 -10.80
CA PHE A 49 -2.77 -3.32 -9.81
C PHE A 49 -3.64 -3.16 -8.57
N GLY A 50 -4.03 -4.28 -7.98
CA GLY A 50 -4.85 -4.27 -6.78
C GLY A 50 -4.96 -5.66 -6.18
N TRP A 51 -5.79 -5.78 -5.15
CA TRP A 51 -5.96 -7.03 -4.42
C TRP A 51 -6.94 -7.96 -5.13
N ILE A 52 -6.44 -9.11 -5.59
CA ILE A 52 -7.24 -10.20 -6.13
C ILE A 52 -7.01 -11.42 -5.25
N ASN A 53 -8.05 -11.88 -4.55
CA ASN A 53 -7.96 -13.01 -3.61
C ASN A 53 -6.83 -12.85 -2.56
N GLY A 54 -6.57 -11.62 -2.11
CA GLY A 54 -5.54 -11.31 -1.12
C GLY A 54 -4.10 -11.29 -1.67
N GLN A 55 -3.90 -11.43 -2.98
CA GLN A 55 -2.62 -11.22 -3.63
C GLN A 55 -2.67 -9.96 -4.50
N LEU A 56 -1.56 -9.22 -4.53
CA LEU A 56 -1.39 -8.10 -5.44
C LEU A 56 -1.23 -8.67 -6.85
N ALA A 57 -2.12 -8.27 -7.73
CA ALA A 57 -2.18 -8.79 -9.08
C ALA A 57 -2.59 -7.70 -10.06
N PRO A 58 -2.13 -7.81 -11.33
CA PRO A 58 -2.67 -7.00 -12.40
C PRO A 58 -4.15 -7.35 -12.61
N PHE A 59 -5.01 -6.36 -12.78
CA PHE A 59 -6.38 -6.61 -13.26
C PHE A 59 -6.66 -5.89 -14.56
N SER A 60 -7.50 -6.51 -15.38
CA SER A 60 -7.95 -5.94 -16.65
C SER A 60 -9.21 -5.12 -16.45
N GLY A 61 -9.28 -3.98 -17.12
CA GLY A 61 -10.48 -3.15 -17.19
C GLY A 61 -10.17 -1.73 -16.72
N CYS A 62 -10.21 -0.79 -17.66
CA CYS A 62 -10.26 0.64 -17.39
C CYS A 62 -11.40 1.21 -18.20
N TYR A 63 -12.26 1.98 -17.56
CA TYR A 63 -13.35 2.70 -18.22
C TYR A 63 -13.14 4.17 -17.94
N GLU A 64 -12.96 4.94 -19.01
CA GLU A 64 -12.97 6.38 -18.93
C GLU A 64 -14.43 6.84 -18.93
N LEU A 65 -14.81 7.68 -17.97
CA LEU A 65 -16.17 8.19 -17.89
C LEU A 65 -16.35 9.29 -18.96
N LEU A 66 -16.83 8.91 -20.13
CA LEU A 66 -17.00 9.80 -21.30
C LEU A 66 -18.13 10.84 -21.15
N GLU A 67 -18.81 10.92 -20.00
CA GLU A 67 -19.86 11.93 -19.77
C GLU A 67 -19.34 13.38 -19.89
N GLN A 68 -18.02 13.59 -19.79
CA GLN A 68 -17.38 14.89 -19.92
C GLN A 68 -16.56 15.09 -21.21
N GLN A 69 -16.36 14.05 -22.03
CA GLN A 69 -15.57 14.16 -23.27
C GLN A 69 -15.86 13.07 -24.30
N ALA A 70 -15.88 13.47 -25.57
CA ALA A 70 -16.21 12.60 -26.71
C ALA A 70 -15.03 11.73 -27.20
N GLU A 71 -13.79 12.09 -26.85
CA GLU A 71 -12.58 11.34 -27.19
C GLU A 71 -11.73 11.08 -25.95
N PRO A 72 -11.04 9.93 -25.87
CA PRO A 72 -10.17 9.61 -24.75
C PRO A 72 -9.01 10.61 -24.66
N LEU A 73 -8.78 11.20 -23.47
CA LEU A 73 -7.72 12.20 -23.28
C LEU A 73 -6.32 11.64 -23.55
N MET A 74 -6.15 10.32 -23.38
CA MET A 74 -4.88 9.65 -23.60
C MET A 74 -5.07 8.26 -24.23
N PRO A 75 -4.38 7.95 -25.35
CA PRO A 75 -4.53 6.68 -26.06
C PRO A 75 -3.72 5.57 -25.39
N TRP A 76 -4.06 5.23 -24.15
CA TRP A 76 -3.32 4.23 -23.40
C TRP A 76 -3.71 2.80 -23.78
N LYS A 77 -2.71 1.98 -24.06
CA LYS A 77 -2.87 0.55 -24.17
C LYS A 77 -2.77 -0.05 -22.77
N VAL A 78 -3.89 -0.53 -22.24
CA VAL A 78 -3.89 -1.28 -20.97
C VAL A 78 -3.19 -2.61 -21.20
N VAL A 79 -2.08 -2.83 -20.50
CA VAL A 79 -1.27 -4.04 -20.61
C VAL A 79 -1.43 -4.92 -19.36
N ARG A 80 -1.57 -6.23 -19.57
CA ARG A 80 -1.47 -7.21 -18.47
C ARG A 80 0.00 -7.52 -18.25
N THR A 81 0.50 -7.16 -17.07
CA THR A 81 1.93 -7.27 -16.77
C THR A 81 2.14 -7.91 -15.40
N ALA A 82 3.39 -8.19 -15.02
CA ALA A 82 3.68 -8.94 -13.81
C ALA A 82 3.81 -8.03 -12.57
N VAL A 83 3.50 -8.61 -11.41
CA VAL A 83 3.90 -8.10 -10.10
C VAL A 83 5.16 -8.85 -9.70
N TRP A 84 6.23 -8.14 -9.38
CA TRP A 84 7.52 -8.73 -9.04
C TRP A 84 7.63 -8.84 -7.53
N TYR A 85 7.61 -10.08 -7.03
CA TYR A 85 7.94 -10.41 -5.65
C TYR A 85 9.40 -10.85 -5.61
N ASP A 86 10.20 -10.32 -4.68
CA ASP A 86 11.65 -10.57 -4.67
C ASP A 86 11.98 -12.07 -4.69
N GLY A 87 12.79 -12.46 -5.69
CA GLY A 87 13.69 -13.60 -5.63
C GLY A 87 13.47 -14.74 -6.64
N ALA A 88 13.72 -14.51 -7.94
CA ALA A 88 14.31 -15.49 -8.89
C ALA A 88 14.42 -14.94 -10.33
N ALA A 89 15.55 -14.31 -10.63
CA ALA A 89 16.21 -14.23 -11.96
C ALA A 89 17.59 -13.59 -11.69
N GLU A 90 18.53 -14.35 -11.14
CA GLU A 90 19.60 -15.00 -11.93
C GLU A 90 20.26 -14.08 -12.96
N HIS A 91 21.48 -13.67 -12.58
CA HIS A 91 22.62 -13.44 -13.45
C HIS A 91 22.48 -13.99 -14.87
N GLU A 92 22.35 -13.11 -15.86
CA GLU A 92 22.80 -13.27 -17.25
C GLU A 92 22.58 -11.88 -17.92
N ALA A 93 23.52 -11.18 -18.53
CA ALA A 93 24.83 -11.54 -19.02
C ALA A 93 25.78 -10.33 -18.88
N GLU A 94 26.83 -10.47 -18.08
CA GLU A 94 28.02 -9.64 -18.23
C GLU A 94 28.81 -10.23 -19.40
N ALA A 95 28.59 -9.67 -20.60
CA ALA A 95 29.41 -9.99 -21.75
C ALA A 95 30.88 -9.65 -21.43
N PRO A 96 31.86 -10.52 -21.74
CA PRO A 96 33.26 -10.16 -21.56
C PRO A 96 33.60 -9.01 -22.51
N GLY A 97 33.68 -7.80 -21.96
CA GLY A 97 34.14 -6.62 -22.67
C GLY A 97 35.60 -6.83 -23.07
N HIS A 98 35.84 -7.09 -24.36
CA HIS A 98 37.18 -7.01 -24.93
C HIS A 98 37.62 -5.54 -24.94
N VAL A 99 38.52 -5.17 -24.03
CA VAL A 99 39.19 -3.86 -24.07
C VAL A 99 40.25 -3.89 -25.18
N TYR A 100 39.95 -3.28 -26.32
CA TYR A 100 40.99 -2.86 -27.26
C TYR A 100 41.55 -1.52 -26.79
N ALA A 101 42.79 -1.52 -26.30
CA ALA A 101 43.54 -0.29 -26.12
C ALA A 101 44.17 0.10 -27.47
N PRO A 102 43.78 1.23 -28.11
CA PRO A 102 44.59 1.76 -29.20
C PRO A 102 45.92 2.23 -28.61
N ALA A 103 47.03 1.84 -29.25
CA ALA A 103 48.35 2.41 -28.97
C ALA A 103 48.34 3.89 -29.38
N GLY A 104 47.92 4.75 -28.46
CA GLY A 104 47.91 6.20 -28.62
C GLY A 104 49.30 6.77 -28.42
N GLN A 105 49.84 7.39 -29.48
CA GLN A 105 51.05 8.19 -29.47
C GLN A 105 50.95 9.31 -28.42
N GLY A 106 52.06 9.58 -27.73
CA GLY A 106 52.14 10.51 -26.61
C GLY A 106 51.53 11.88 -26.92
N VAL A 107 50.59 12.30 -26.09
CA VAL A 107 50.01 13.64 -26.13
C VAL A 107 51.06 14.63 -25.62
N ALA A 108 51.44 15.58 -26.46
CA ALA A 108 52.27 16.71 -26.06
C ALA A 108 51.52 17.56 -25.02
N VAL A 109 52.02 17.58 -23.79
CA VAL A 109 51.49 18.44 -22.72
C VAL A 109 51.95 19.87 -22.97
N LEU A 110 51.01 20.75 -23.31
CA LEU A 110 51.23 22.19 -23.38
C LEU A 110 51.72 22.71 -22.03
N GLY A 111 52.91 23.31 -22.01
CA GLY A 111 53.55 23.82 -20.79
C GLY A 111 52.78 25.00 -20.18
N VAL A 112 52.05 24.73 -19.10
CA VAL A 112 51.44 25.75 -18.23
C VAL A 112 52.37 26.01 -17.05
N ALA A 113 52.70 27.27 -16.77
CA ALA A 113 53.60 27.64 -15.67
C ALA A 113 53.09 27.12 -14.30
N PRO A 114 53.97 26.68 -13.39
CA PRO A 114 53.57 25.95 -12.17
C PRO A 114 52.67 26.76 -11.21
N ARG A 115 52.74 28.10 -11.25
CA ARG A 115 51.90 28.98 -10.42
C ARG A 115 50.45 29.05 -10.88
N THR A 116 50.18 28.96 -12.19
CA THR A 116 48.81 28.98 -12.71
C THR A 116 48.12 27.63 -12.57
N ALA A 117 48.88 26.53 -12.57
CA ALA A 117 48.37 25.19 -12.32
C ALA A 117 47.79 25.04 -10.89
N LEU A 118 48.50 25.53 -9.87
CA LEU A 118 48.04 25.45 -8.48
C LEU A 118 46.75 26.23 -8.24
N ILE A 119 46.64 27.45 -8.79
CA ILE A 119 45.44 28.28 -8.65
C ILE A 119 44.25 27.62 -9.35
N ALA A 120 44.46 27.07 -10.56
CA ALA A 120 43.42 26.37 -11.29
C ALA A 120 42.91 25.13 -10.53
N SER A 121 43.80 24.34 -9.92
CA SER A 121 43.43 23.19 -9.11
C SER A 121 42.65 23.57 -7.85
N LEU A 122 43.05 24.64 -7.17
CA LEU A 122 42.37 25.11 -5.95
C LEU A 122 40.97 25.64 -6.26
N LEU A 123 40.82 26.34 -7.38
CA LEU A 123 39.53 26.87 -7.84
C LEU A 123 38.60 25.76 -8.32
N ALA A 124 39.15 24.74 -9.00
CA ALA A 124 38.41 23.54 -9.39
C ALA A 124 37.93 22.74 -8.17
N MET A 125 38.78 22.56 -7.15
CA MET A 125 38.44 21.87 -5.89
C MET A 125 37.36 22.64 -5.11
N LEU A 126 37.49 23.97 -5.01
CA LEU A 126 36.48 24.82 -4.38
C LEU A 126 35.14 24.69 -5.12
N LEU A 127 35.16 24.77 -6.45
CA LEU A 127 33.95 24.62 -7.26
C LEU A 127 33.31 23.24 -7.08
N THR A 128 34.10 22.16 -7.01
CA THR A 128 33.55 20.81 -6.75
C THR A 128 32.91 20.71 -5.38
N VAL A 129 33.52 21.30 -4.35
CA VAL A 129 32.94 21.33 -3.00
C VAL A 129 31.65 22.15 -2.98
N VAL A 130 31.62 23.32 -3.62
CA VAL A 130 30.39 24.15 -3.69
C VAL A 130 29.28 23.43 -4.45
N LEU A 131 29.60 22.78 -5.58
CA LEU A 131 28.62 21.99 -6.34
C LEU A 131 28.16 20.76 -5.55
N ALA A 132 29.06 20.06 -4.87
CA ALA A 132 28.72 18.90 -4.03
C ALA A 132 27.83 19.30 -2.85
N VAL A 133 28.13 20.40 -2.15
CA VAL A 133 27.32 20.91 -1.03
C VAL A 133 25.97 21.46 -1.53
N GLY A 134 25.98 22.22 -2.62
CA GLY A 134 24.77 22.72 -3.28
C GLY A 134 23.87 21.62 -3.84
N TRP A 135 24.42 20.45 -4.15
CA TRP A 135 23.68 19.26 -4.61
C TRP A 135 23.27 18.34 -3.45
N LEU A 136 24.12 18.09 -2.44
CA LEU A 136 23.79 17.18 -1.33
C LEU A 136 22.75 17.76 -0.35
N LEU A 137 22.83 19.05 -0.02
CA LEU A 137 21.90 19.69 0.91
C LEU A 137 20.42 19.66 0.46
N PRO A 138 20.06 19.88 -0.82
CA PRO A 138 18.67 19.72 -1.25
C PRO A 138 18.20 18.27 -1.29
N LEU A 139 19.10 17.28 -1.36
CA LEU A 139 18.71 15.87 -1.28
C LEU A 139 18.28 15.49 0.14
N THR A 140 19.01 15.92 1.17
CA THR A 140 18.65 15.64 2.57
C THR A 140 17.36 16.36 3.00
N ALA A 141 17.12 17.58 2.50
CA ALA A 141 15.88 18.33 2.76
C ALA A 141 14.64 17.78 2.02
N ARG A 142 14.81 16.91 1.01
CA ARG A 142 13.71 16.20 0.34
C ARG A 142 13.27 14.98 1.12
N VAL A 143 14.22 14.26 1.74
CA VAL A 143 13.95 13.08 2.56
C VAL A 143 13.07 13.42 3.77
N SER A 144 13.38 14.50 4.50
CA SER A 144 12.61 14.91 5.70
C SER A 144 11.16 15.34 5.40
N ARG A 145 10.90 15.87 4.19
CA ARG A 145 9.53 16.19 3.76
C ARG A 145 8.71 14.94 3.48
N LEU A 146 9.32 13.89 2.92
CA LEU A 146 8.63 12.64 2.63
C LEU A 146 8.26 11.90 3.91
N GLU A 147 9.15 11.86 4.91
CA GLU A 147 8.86 11.25 6.21
C GLU A 147 7.68 11.90 6.91
N THR A 148 7.60 13.23 6.90
CA THR A 148 6.51 13.97 7.55
C THR A 148 5.18 13.72 6.84
N VAL A 149 5.17 13.69 5.51
CA VAL A 149 3.97 13.41 4.71
C VAL A 149 3.51 11.96 4.92
N ALA A 150 4.43 10.99 4.89
CA ALA A 150 4.11 9.58 5.13
C ALA A 150 3.54 9.35 6.54
N LEU A 151 4.13 9.97 7.58
CA LEU A 151 3.61 9.90 8.94
C LEU A 151 2.23 10.54 9.09
N THR A 152 2.00 11.66 8.40
CA THR A 152 0.70 12.35 8.44
C THR A 152 -0.39 11.54 7.74
N LEU A 153 -0.07 10.96 6.57
CA LEU A 153 -0.98 10.08 5.83
C LEU A 153 -1.27 8.79 6.59
N ALA A 154 -0.25 8.17 7.21
CA ALA A 154 -0.43 7.01 8.07
C ALA A 154 -1.36 7.32 9.25
N ASN A 155 -1.12 8.43 9.96
CA ASN A 155 -1.98 8.86 11.07
C ASN A 155 -3.43 9.14 10.63
N GLN A 156 -3.64 9.72 9.46
CA GLN A 156 -4.99 9.93 8.92
C GLN A 156 -5.68 8.60 8.57
N ALA A 157 -5.00 7.68 7.88
CA ALA A 157 -5.56 6.36 7.57
C ALA A 157 -5.86 5.52 8.83
N LEU A 158 -5.07 5.71 9.89
CA LEU A 158 -5.32 5.13 11.22
C LEU A 158 -6.52 5.77 11.92
N ALA A 159 -6.74 7.07 11.75
CA ALA A 159 -7.85 7.81 12.35
C ALA A 159 -9.19 7.58 11.65
N ASP A 160 -9.17 7.43 10.31
CA ASP A 160 -10.37 7.24 9.48
C ASP A 160 -10.81 5.76 9.44
N GLY A 161 -10.02 4.85 10.02
CA GLY A 161 -10.25 3.41 10.00
C GLY A 161 -10.28 2.76 11.39
N ASN A 162 -10.64 1.48 11.44
CA ASN A 162 -10.59 0.68 12.66
C ASN A 162 -9.17 0.18 13.01
N ALA A 163 -8.11 0.75 12.45
CA ALA A 163 -6.74 0.24 12.63
C ALA A 163 -6.26 0.34 14.09
N LEU A 164 -6.75 1.33 14.86
CA LEU A 164 -6.46 1.43 16.30
C LEU A 164 -7.25 0.41 17.13
N ALA A 165 -8.51 0.17 16.77
CA ALA A 165 -9.40 -0.77 17.44
C ALA A 165 -9.09 -2.24 17.09
N CYS A 166 -8.47 -2.46 15.94
CA CYS A 166 -8.09 -3.75 15.37
C CYS A 166 -6.70 -3.64 14.72
N PRO A 167 -5.62 -3.75 15.52
CA PRO A 167 -4.25 -3.54 15.04
C PRO A 167 -3.75 -4.60 14.05
N ASP A 168 -4.11 -5.86 14.25
CA ASP A 168 -3.67 -6.96 13.38
C ASP A 168 -4.44 -6.94 12.05
N ALA A 169 -3.76 -6.59 10.95
CA ALA A 169 -4.35 -6.55 9.62
C ALA A 169 -4.92 -7.90 9.14
N ARG A 170 -4.46 -9.02 9.70
CA ARG A 170 -4.97 -10.36 9.37
C ARG A 170 -6.28 -10.68 10.08
N VAL A 171 -6.61 -9.98 11.18
CA VAL A 171 -7.85 -10.14 11.95
C VAL A 171 -8.40 -8.76 12.29
N ARG A 172 -9.10 -8.16 11.33
CA ARG A 172 -9.55 -6.78 11.44
C ARG A 172 -10.93 -6.58 10.83
N ILE A 173 -11.79 -5.90 11.57
CA ILE A 173 -13.06 -5.37 11.05
C ILE A 173 -12.76 -4.04 10.36
N LEU A 174 -13.15 -3.90 9.11
CA LEU A 174 -12.96 -2.69 8.31
C LEU A 174 -14.21 -1.81 8.32
N THR A 175 -15.38 -2.43 8.13
CA THR A 175 -16.66 -1.75 8.22
C THR A 175 -17.62 -2.58 9.07
N PRO A 176 -18.51 -1.94 9.84
CA PRO A 176 -18.61 -0.50 10.07
C PRO A 176 -17.41 0.07 10.87
N LEU A 177 -17.22 1.39 10.80
CA LEU A 177 -16.21 2.08 11.63
C LEU A 177 -16.68 2.12 13.09
N THR A 178 -15.73 2.13 14.03
CA THR A 178 -16.05 2.27 15.44
C THR A 178 -16.77 3.59 15.71
N ASN A 179 -17.72 3.57 16.64
CA ASN A 179 -18.62 4.66 17.00
C ASN A 179 -19.51 5.15 15.84
N THR A 180 -19.74 4.33 14.82
CA THR A 180 -20.75 4.63 13.79
C THR A 180 -22.14 4.41 14.35
N ALA A 181 -23.04 5.37 14.09
CA ALA A 181 -24.46 5.27 14.40
C ALA A 181 -25.22 4.58 13.25
N VAL A 182 -26.08 3.63 13.59
CA VAL A 182 -26.89 2.83 12.64
C VAL A 182 -28.34 2.84 13.10
N SER A 183 -29.30 3.00 12.19
CA SER A 183 -30.73 2.88 12.51
C SER A 183 -31.16 1.41 12.65
N ALA A 184 -31.94 1.12 13.67
CA ALA A 184 -32.57 -0.18 13.88
C ALA A 184 -33.41 -0.62 12.66
N GLY A 185 -33.40 -1.91 12.37
CA GLY A 185 -34.06 -2.50 11.19
C GLY A 185 -33.27 -2.40 9.89
N THR A 186 -32.11 -1.75 9.89
CA THR A 186 -31.19 -1.76 8.72
C THR A 186 -30.12 -2.85 8.92
N PRO A 187 -29.98 -3.81 7.99
CA PRO A 187 -28.96 -4.84 8.12
C PRO A 187 -27.55 -4.25 7.93
N VAL A 188 -26.65 -4.53 8.86
CA VAL A 188 -25.27 -4.04 8.85
C VAL A 188 -24.35 -5.14 8.32
N ARG A 189 -23.65 -4.84 7.22
CA ARG A 189 -22.60 -5.73 6.70
C ARG A 189 -21.29 -5.48 7.44
N ILE A 190 -20.80 -6.52 8.09
CA ILE A 190 -19.50 -6.52 8.77
C ILE A 190 -18.47 -7.07 7.77
N ILE A 191 -17.61 -6.19 7.26
CA ILE A 191 -16.58 -6.52 6.27
C ILE A 191 -15.22 -6.39 6.93
N GLY A 192 -14.31 -7.31 6.62
CA GLY A 192 -12.98 -7.30 7.20
C GLY A 192 -12.09 -8.43 6.73
N SER A 193 -10.94 -8.56 7.37
CA SER A 193 -9.96 -9.62 7.11
C SER A 193 -9.92 -10.60 8.27
N ALA A 194 -9.84 -11.88 7.93
CA ALA A 194 -9.75 -13.01 8.83
C ALA A 194 -8.90 -14.09 8.15
N ALA A 195 -7.59 -13.88 8.16
CA ALA A 195 -6.59 -14.65 7.42
C ALA A 195 -5.34 -14.95 8.28
N VAL A 196 -5.56 -15.53 9.45
CA VAL A 196 -4.50 -16.05 10.34
C VAL A 196 -4.22 -17.51 10.01
N PRO A 197 -2.96 -17.87 9.69
CA PRO A 197 -2.60 -19.23 9.30
C PRO A 197 -2.98 -20.32 10.31
N ASP A 198 -2.82 -20.04 11.60
CA ASP A 198 -3.05 -21.02 12.68
C ASP A 198 -4.51 -21.06 13.19
N ALA A 199 -5.39 -20.23 12.62
CA ALA A 199 -6.78 -20.15 13.06
C ALA A 199 -7.60 -21.28 12.43
N ALA A 200 -8.30 -22.04 13.28
CA ALA A 200 -9.23 -23.06 12.81
C ALA A 200 -10.60 -22.46 12.43
N ARG A 201 -10.96 -21.34 13.07
CA ARG A 201 -12.23 -20.64 12.87
C ARG A 201 -12.15 -19.22 13.41
N TYR A 202 -13.03 -18.37 12.87
CA TYR A 202 -13.20 -16.98 13.30
C TYR A 202 -14.62 -16.79 13.78
N ARG A 203 -14.77 -16.07 14.89
CA ARG A 203 -16.05 -15.78 15.53
C ARG A 203 -16.26 -14.28 15.52
N VAL A 204 -17.42 -13.87 15.00
CA VAL A 204 -17.95 -12.53 15.14
C VAL A 204 -18.99 -12.57 16.23
N GLU A 205 -18.77 -11.78 17.27
CA GLU A 205 -19.60 -11.76 18.47
C GLU A 205 -19.99 -10.33 18.80
N LEU A 206 -21.17 -10.15 19.36
CA LEU A 206 -21.70 -8.86 19.74
C LEU A 206 -22.20 -8.90 21.18
N ARG A 207 -22.19 -7.76 21.87
CA ARG A 207 -22.93 -7.58 23.11
C ARG A 207 -23.32 -6.12 23.31
N PRO A 208 -24.40 -5.83 24.04
CA PRO A 208 -24.61 -4.47 24.57
C PRO A 208 -23.44 -4.06 25.46
N VAL A 209 -23.03 -2.80 25.42
CA VAL A 209 -22.01 -2.26 26.34
C VAL A 209 -22.49 -2.48 27.78
N GLY A 210 -21.63 -3.08 28.60
CA GLY A 210 -21.94 -3.42 29.99
C GLY A 210 -22.57 -4.80 30.20
N ALA A 211 -22.92 -5.54 29.15
CA ALA A 211 -23.37 -6.93 29.29
C ALA A 211 -22.17 -7.88 29.53
N GLU A 212 -22.38 -8.92 30.34
CA GLU A 212 -21.32 -9.90 30.61
C GLU A 212 -21.22 -10.99 29.52
N THR A 213 -22.33 -11.27 28.85
CA THR A 213 -22.43 -12.35 27.86
C THR A 213 -22.28 -11.83 26.43
N TRP A 214 -21.55 -12.60 25.62
CA TRP A 214 -21.39 -12.35 24.19
C TRP A 214 -22.38 -13.21 23.39
N ALA A 215 -23.12 -12.58 22.48
CA ALA A 215 -23.97 -13.25 21.52
C ALA A 215 -23.16 -13.55 20.23
N LEU A 216 -23.28 -14.76 19.71
CA LEU A 216 -22.58 -15.17 18.50
C LEU A 216 -23.38 -14.74 17.26
N LEU A 217 -22.82 -13.86 16.44
CA LEU A 217 -23.41 -13.49 15.14
C LEU A 217 -23.11 -14.55 14.09
N ARG A 218 -21.83 -14.90 13.94
CA ARG A 218 -21.39 -15.84 12.91
C ARG A 218 -20.09 -16.52 13.31
N THR A 219 -19.97 -17.78 12.92
CA THR A 219 -18.68 -18.50 12.90
C THR A 219 -18.33 -18.84 11.46
N GLN A 220 -17.10 -18.56 11.06
CA GLN A 220 -16.58 -18.94 9.76
C GLN A 220 -15.30 -19.77 9.91
N ARG A 221 -15.06 -20.70 8.98
CA ARG A 221 -13.83 -21.52 8.93
C ARG A 221 -12.93 -21.15 7.77
N GLN A 222 -13.51 -20.59 6.72
CA GLN A 222 -12.75 -20.14 5.55
C GLN A 222 -11.97 -18.90 5.93
N SER A 223 -10.68 -18.91 5.58
CA SER A 223 -9.86 -17.71 5.59
C SER A 223 -10.38 -16.76 4.53
N THR A 224 -10.62 -15.51 4.88
CA THR A 224 -11.04 -14.49 3.93
C THR A 224 -10.27 -13.20 4.18
N SER A 225 -9.98 -12.50 3.10
CA SER A 225 -9.32 -11.20 3.16
C SER A 225 -10.28 -10.19 2.57
N LEU A 226 -10.64 -9.19 3.37
CA LEU A 226 -11.40 -8.03 2.94
C LEU A 226 -12.78 -8.37 2.34
N ASP A 227 -13.50 -9.26 3.01
CA ASP A 227 -14.79 -9.79 2.57
C ASP A 227 -15.80 -9.75 3.73
N GLN A 228 -17.05 -10.14 3.46
CA GLN A 228 -18.12 -10.17 4.45
C GLN A 228 -17.87 -11.24 5.53
N LEU A 229 -17.48 -10.78 6.71
CA LEU A 229 -17.30 -11.61 7.91
C LEU A 229 -18.65 -12.01 8.50
N ALA A 230 -19.61 -11.08 8.56
CA ALA A 230 -20.96 -11.33 9.07
C ALA A 230 -21.98 -10.33 8.52
N LEU A 231 -23.26 -10.70 8.64
CA LEU A 231 -24.39 -9.80 8.43
C LEU A 231 -25.13 -9.70 9.76
N TRP A 232 -25.24 -8.49 10.30
CA TRP A 232 -25.99 -8.24 11.53
C TRP A 232 -27.37 -7.68 11.17
N ASP A 233 -28.41 -8.48 11.41
CA ASP A 233 -29.78 -8.01 11.36
C ASP A 233 -30.11 -7.27 12.66
N THR A 234 -30.30 -5.96 12.56
CA THR A 234 -30.51 -5.08 13.71
C THR A 234 -31.97 -5.02 14.16
N ALA A 235 -32.90 -5.61 13.41
CA ALA A 235 -34.33 -5.56 13.72
C ALA A 235 -34.67 -6.24 15.07
N ASP A 236 -33.89 -7.25 15.46
CA ASP A 236 -34.10 -8.03 16.69
C ASP A 236 -33.43 -7.41 17.93
N TYR A 237 -32.79 -6.24 17.77
CA TYR A 237 -31.96 -5.63 18.80
C TYR A 237 -32.55 -4.29 19.29
N LEU A 238 -32.50 -4.08 20.61
CA LEU A 238 -32.94 -2.82 21.21
C LEU A 238 -31.92 -1.70 20.91
N PRO A 239 -32.37 -0.45 20.71
CA PRO A 239 -31.48 0.70 20.59
C PRO A 239 -30.52 0.82 21.77
N GLY A 240 -29.27 1.21 21.49
CA GLY A 240 -28.19 1.28 22.49
C GLY A 240 -26.82 1.08 21.87
N VAL A 241 -25.77 1.15 22.70
CA VAL A 241 -24.40 0.94 22.23
C VAL A 241 -24.02 -0.54 22.34
N TYR A 242 -23.47 -1.09 21.26
CA TYR A 242 -23.03 -2.48 21.14
C TYR A 242 -21.52 -2.55 20.91
N GLU A 243 -20.88 -3.50 21.55
CA GLU A 243 -19.50 -3.90 21.29
C GLU A 243 -19.51 -5.08 20.32
N LEU A 244 -18.73 -4.98 19.25
CA LEU A 244 -18.52 -6.02 18.26
C LEU A 244 -17.08 -6.51 18.33
N ARG A 245 -16.90 -7.83 18.45
CA ARG A 245 -15.59 -8.47 18.56
C ARG A 245 -15.37 -9.49 17.45
N LEU A 246 -14.21 -9.43 16.83
CA LEU A 246 -13.70 -10.47 15.94
C LEU A 246 -12.59 -11.25 16.63
N THR A 247 -12.74 -12.57 16.75
CA THR A 247 -11.76 -13.44 17.40
C THR A 247 -11.34 -14.59 16.50
N ALA A 248 -10.04 -14.74 16.28
CA ALA A 248 -9.46 -15.94 15.69
C ALA A 248 -9.19 -16.98 16.79
N VAL A 249 -9.71 -18.20 16.61
CA VAL A 249 -9.57 -19.28 17.59
C VAL A 249 -9.03 -20.55 16.97
N ASP A 250 -8.37 -21.36 17.78
CA ASP A 250 -7.82 -22.66 17.42
C ASP A 250 -8.90 -23.76 17.34
N ARG A 251 -8.45 -25.01 17.16
CA ARG A 251 -9.32 -26.20 17.12
C ARG A 251 -10.04 -26.45 18.44
N ASN A 252 -9.52 -25.95 19.56
CA ASN A 252 -10.08 -26.09 20.91
C ASN A 252 -10.95 -24.89 21.31
N ASN A 253 -11.26 -23.96 20.39
CA ASN A 253 -11.96 -22.69 20.67
C ASN A 253 -11.19 -21.72 21.57
N VAL A 254 -9.87 -21.89 21.69
CA VAL A 254 -9.02 -20.96 22.44
C VAL A 254 -8.54 -19.86 21.50
N ARG A 255 -8.62 -18.60 21.96
CA ARG A 255 -8.11 -17.45 21.22
C ARG A 255 -6.61 -17.59 20.97
N LEU A 256 -6.18 -17.32 19.75
CA LEU A 256 -4.75 -17.32 19.42
C LEU A 256 -4.04 -16.13 20.09
N SER A 257 -2.99 -16.43 20.86
CA SER A 257 -2.19 -15.42 21.58
C SER A 257 -1.43 -14.46 20.64
N GLN A 258 -1.13 -14.90 19.42
CA GLN A 258 -0.43 -14.11 18.40
C GLN A 258 -1.32 -13.10 17.66
N THR A 259 -2.60 -13.02 18.01
CA THR A 259 -3.52 -12.04 17.42
C THR A 259 -3.82 -10.97 18.45
N ASP A 260 -3.93 -9.72 18.01
CA ASP A 260 -4.42 -8.61 18.84
C ASP A 260 -5.94 -8.65 18.98
N LEU A 261 -6.48 -7.94 19.97
CA LEU A 261 -7.92 -7.87 20.16
C LEU A 261 -8.50 -6.90 19.13
N CYS A 262 -9.49 -7.35 18.37
CA CYS A 262 -10.25 -6.50 17.46
C CYS A 262 -11.64 -6.28 18.05
N LEU A 263 -11.87 -5.09 18.61
CA LEU A 263 -13.11 -4.72 19.29
C LEU A 263 -13.52 -3.31 18.87
N ILE A 264 -14.72 -3.16 18.31
CA ILE A 264 -15.29 -1.87 17.89
C ILE A 264 -16.62 -1.63 18.59
N ASN A 265 -17.00 -0.37 18.72
CA ASN A 265 -18.30 0.02 19.27
C ASN A 265 -19.22 0.52 18.16
N LEU A 266 -20.53 0.30 18.29
CA LEU A 266 -21.55 0.77 17.37
C LEU A 266 -22.74 1.30 18.15
N GLU A 267 -23.33 2.40 17.70
CA GLU A 267 -24.53 2.95 18.32
C GLU A 267 -25.75 2.58 17.47
N LEU A 268 -26.71 1.88 18.07
CA LEU A 268 -27.97 1.55 17.43
C LEU A 268 -29.02 2.59 17.82
N LEU A 269 -29.41 3.39 16.84
CA LEU A 269 -30.47 4.39 16.94
C LEU A 269 -31.84 3.73 16.71
N PRO A 270 -32.92 4.30 17.30
CA PRO A 270 -34.28 3.83 17.09
C PRO A 270 -34.74 3.92 15.62
#